data_AF-A0A812SK07-F1
#
_entry.id   AF-A0A812SK07-F1
#
_cell.length_a   1.000
_cell.length_b   1.000
_cell.length_c   1.000
_cell.angle_alpha   90.00
_cell.angle_beta   90.00
_cell.angle_gamma   90.00
#
_symmetry.space_group_name_H-M   'P 1'
#
loop_
_entity.id
_entity.type
_entity.pdbx_description
1 polymer ?
#
loop_
_entity_poly.entity_id
_entity_poly.type
_entity_poly.pdbx_seq_one_letter_code
_entity_poly.pdbx_strand_id
1 'polypeptide(L)'
;VDWTRFQVEPDDGAPLEWAKKGRWERLRLASARPSADTFDLGGLAFHPAVAAGRRLMPCATTPAPTDEGRPKPRATRRKTSKDTDARWSDGKRQYAPWHYQIEAMLQDSQGVLHLPTAEIKEQLHGIPTGYTAQAGVDDRTRHRMIGNGWHWGVAGRILGFARRLPASPRTSTLQWLTQAWAGRPWDFSPPPRPSPPVLGEGLDMGQHWASAPLMQHSLARRPELEPALSAVLHLRRQWRHDLCRIRREVVAELLTTHGPGSRNCRPMSGLPIRSRTAPGPTFLGLLRDLGYPATADLEEDLRLGFDMLGPENPPYVAAKCSRGRSGVHTAALLEELVQEARLGRVTGPCAAPDHWSVATSALPWTADMHTLRQPPLGDCFAALSFAICQVDENGDLKLRRGEDWRRSGHNATMSAGDVPTHHFLGDI
;
A
#
# COMPACT_ATOMS: atom_id res chain seq x y z
N VAL A 1 20.69 -0.14 -12.84
CA VAL A 1 19.97 -0.01 -14.13
C VAL A 1 19.27 1.32 -14.17
N ASP A 2 19.44 2.07 -15.26
CA ASP A 2 18.76 3.35 -15.47
C ASP A 2 17.40 3.11 -16.14
N TRP A 3 16.32 3.23 -15.35
CA TRP A 3 14.95 2.98 -15.81
C TRP A 3 14.43 4.10 -16.70
N THR A 4 15.04 5.29 -16.67
CA THR A 4 14.65 6.40 -17.56
C THR A 4 14.96 6.10 -19.03
N ARG A 5 15.73 5.03 -19.30
CA ARG A 5 15.94 4.50 -20.66
C ARG A 5 14.67 3.92 -21.27
N PHE A 6 13.69 3.52 -20.46
CA PHE A 6 12.38 3.15 -20.97
C PHE A 6 11.62 4.41 -21.38
N GLN A 7 11.55 4.64 -22.69
CA GLN A 7 10.84 5.77 -23.29
C GLN A 7 9.43 5.40 -23.76
N VAL A 8 9.08 4.11 -23.77
CA VAL A 8 7.79 3.59 -24.24
C VAL A 8 7.25 2.48 -23.33
N GLU A 9 5.94 2.44 -23.15
CA GLU A 9 5.20 1.43 -22.38
C GLU A 9 5.39 0.03 -22.99
N PRO A 10 5.49 -1.02 -22.16
CA PRO A 10 5.69 -2.36 -22.67
C PRO A 10 4.52 -2.97 -23.42
N ASP A 11 3.30 -2.59 -23.06
CA ASP A 11 2.11 -3.29 -23.50
C ASP A 11 1.52 -2.68 -24.79
N ASP A 12 1.54 -1.35 -24.91
CA ASP A 12 0.92 -0.61 -26.01
C ASP A 12 1.88 0.30 -26.79
N GLY A 13 3.13 0.44 -26.32
CA GLY A 13 4.14 1.30 -26.96
C GLY A 13 3.91 2.80 -26.78
N ALA A 14 2.97 3.22 -25.92
CA ALA A 14 2.73 4.63 -25.63
C ALA A 14 3.98 5.30 -25.02
N PRO A 15 4.23 6.60 -25.30
CA PRO A 15 5.39 7.29 -24.74
C PRO A 15 5.30 7.39 -23.20
N LEU A 16 6.43 7.16 -22.53
CA LEU A 16 6.56 7.28 -21.08
C LEU A 16 7.07 8.66 -20.71
N GLU A 17 6.43 9.26 -19.71
CA GLU A 17 6.87 10.54 -19.15
C GLU A 17 7.62 10.31 -17.84
N TRP A 18 8.86 10.76 -17.76
CA TRP A 18 9.63 10.78 -16.52
C TRP A 18 9.71 12.20 -15.97
N ALA A 19 9.52 12.35 -14.65
CA ALA A 19 9.61 13.62 -13.97
C ALA A 19 10.44 13.50 -12.71
N LYS A 20 11.34 14.48 -12.52
CA LYS A 20 12.17 14.56 -11.33
C LYS A 20 11.39 15.11 -10.14
N LYS A 21 11.46 14.43 -9.00
CA LYS A 21 10.93 14.95 -7.72
C LYS A 21 11.99 14.77 -6.63
N GLY A 22 12.68 15.86 -6.30
CA GLY A 22 13.85 15.83 -5.42
C GLY A 22 15.01 15.13 -6.12
N ARG A 23 15.60 14.12 -5.46
CA ARG A 23 16.69 13.30 -6.02
C ARG A 23 16.22 12.10 -6.86
N TRP A 24 14.91 11.87 -6.94
CA TRP A 24 14.35 10.67 -7.55
C TRP A 24 13.70 10.97 -8.90
N GLU A 25 14.01 10.15 -9.90
CA GLU A 25 13.26 10.11 -11.17
C GLU A 25 11.97 9.32 -10.95
N ARG A 26 10.83 9.91 -11.30
CA ARG A 26 9.50 9.29 -11.13
C ARG A 26 8.85 9.11 -12.48
N LEU A 27 8.43 7.89 -12.78
CA LEU A 27 7.59 7.63 -13.93
C LEU A 27 6.20 8.21 -13.69
N ARG A 28 5.78 9.12 -14.56
CA ARG A 28 4.40 9.56 -14.67
C ARG A 28 3.70 8.59 -15.61
N LEU A 29 2.83 7.78 -15.03
CA LEU A 29 1.93 6.93 -15.80
C LEU A 29 0.87 7.85 -16.43
N ALA A 30 1.20 8.40 -17.60
CA ALA A 30 0.31 9.21 -18.43
C ALA A 30 -0.67 8.35 -19.24
N SER A 31 -0.68 7.03 -19.03
CA SER A 31 -1.61 6.13 -19.71
C SER A 31 -3.02 6.68 -19.64
N ALA A 32 -3.74 6.59 -20.76
CA ALA A 32 -5.15 6.95 -20.85
C ALA A 32 -5.87 6.37 -19.63
N ARG A 33 -6.32 7.25 -18.74
CA ARG A 33 -7.14 6.83 -17.61
C ARG A 33 -8.30 6.04 -18.21
N PRO A 34 -8.63 4.84 -17.68
CA PRO A 34 -9.77 4.10 -18.16
C PRO A 34 -10.98 5.03 -18.13
N SER A 35 -11.67 5.13 -19.26
CA SER A 35 -12.84 5.99 -19.35
C SER A 35 -13.92 5.46 -18.40
N ALA A 36 -14.75 6.35 -17.86
CA ALA A 36 -15.73 6.01 -16.83
C ALA A 36 -16.74 4.92 -17.27
N ASP A 37 -16.99 4.83 -18.57
CA ASP A 37 -17.82 3.83 -19.26
C ASP A 37 -17.18 2.43 -19.33
N THR A 38 -15.89 2.30 -19.04
CA THR A 38 -15.20 0.99 -18.99
C THR A 38 -15.44 0.22 -17.71
N PHE A 39 -16.05 0.84 -16.70
CA PHE A 39 -16.33 0.22 -15.41
C PHE A 39 -17.77 -0.31 -15.36
N ASP A 40 -17.92 -1.55 -14.88
CA ASP A 40 -19.23 -2.08 -14.49
C ASP A 40 -19.56 -1.61 -13.07
N LEU A 41 -20.37 -0.56 -12.97
CA LEU A 41 -20.73 0.08 -11.71
C LEU A 41 -22.08 -0.39 -11.15
N GLY A 42 -22.71 -1.41 -11.74
CA GLY A 42 -23.97 -1.96 -11.24
C GLY A 42 -25.12 -0.94 -11.17
N GLY A 43 -25.24 -0.08 -12.17
CA GLY A 43 -26.26 1.00 -12.22
C GLY A 43 -25.89 2.26 -11.46
N LEU A 44 -24.71 2.32 -10.85
CA LEU A 44 -24.14 3.54 -10.28
C LEU A 44 -23.33 4.31 -11.33
N ALA A 45 -23.07 5.59 -11.09
CA ALA A 45 -22.28 6.45 -11.95
C ALA A 45 -21.23 7.22 -11.14
N PHE A 46 -20.07 7.45 -11.74
CA PHE A 46 -19.09 8.39 -11.20
C PHE A 46 -19.64 9.81 -11.23
N HIS A 47 -19.21 10.63 -10.26
CA HIS A 47 -19.44 12.07 -10.32
C HIS A 47 -18.89 12.66 -11.65
N PRO A 48 -19.59 13.60 -12.32
CA PRO A 48 -19.18 14.11 -13.64
C PRO A 48 -17.75 14.67 -13.70
N ALA A 49 -17.25 15.22 -12.60
CA ALA A 49 -15.87 15.69 -12.52
C ALA A 49 -14.84 14.54 -12.50
N VAL A 50 -15.17 13.39 -11.92
CA VAL A 50 -14.33 12.18 -11.96
C VAL A 50 -14.43 11.52 -13.32
N ALA A 51 -15.65 11.39 -13.86
CA ALA A 51 -15.87 10.79 -15.17
C ALA A 51 -15.12 11.54 -16.28
N ALA A 52 -15.08 12.88 -16.22
CA ALA A 52 -14.32 13.72 -17.15
C ALA A 52 -12.81 13.84 -16.81
N GLY A 53 -12.30 13.09 -15.82
CA GLY A 53 -10.90 13.11 -15.42
C GLY A 53 -10.41 14.39 -14.73
N ARG A 54 -11.31 15.34 -14.43
CA ARG A 54 -10.99 16.60 -13.73
C ARG A 54 -10.71 16.39 -12.24
N ARG A 55 -11.25 15.33 -11.66
CA ARG A 55 -11.02 14.90 -10.27
C ARG A 55 -10.58 13.44 -10.26
N LEU A 56 -9.78 13.08 -9.25
CA LEU A 56 -9.37 11.71 -9.00
C LEU A 56 -10.22 11.13 -7.88
N MET A 57 -10.54 9.83 -7.99
CA MET A 57 -11.04 9.07 -6.84
C MET A 57 -9.96 8.97 -5.76
N PRO A 58 -10.32 9.00 -4.47
CA PRO A 58 -9.37 8.72 -3.41
C PRO A 58 -8.87 7.27 -3.53
N CYS A 59 -7.63 7.02 -3.09
CA CYS A 59 -7.10 5.67 -3.00
C CYS A 59 -8.00 4.78 -2.14
N ALA A 60 -8.14 3.52 -2.54
CA ALA A 60 -8.87 2.53 -1.75
C ALA A 60 -8.19 2.39 -0.38
N THR A 61 -8.91 2.74 0.68
CA THR A 61 -8.46 2.53 2.06
C THR A 61 -9.25 1.41 2.72
N THR A 62 -8.70 0.87 3.80
CA THR A 62 -9.38 -0.15 4.58
C THR A 62 -10.52 0.45 5.42
N PRO A 63 -11.63 -0.27 5.63
CA PRO A 63 -12.66 0.14 6.58
C PRO A 63 -12.10 0.20 8.01
N ALA A 64 -12.85 0.79 8.93
CA ALA A 64 -12.49 0.85 10.32
C ALA A 64 -12.32 -0.57 10.89
N PRO A 65 -11.36 -0.79 11.81
CA PRO A 65 -11.17 -2.11 12.43
C PRO A 65 -12.37 -2.53 13.29
N THR A 66 -13.12 -1.55 13.81
CA THR A 66 -14.28 -1.73 14.70
C THR A 66 -15.52 -1.04 14.14
N ASP A 67 -16.68 -1.43 14.64
CA ASP A 67 -17.98 -0.87 14.24
C ASP A 67 -18.19 0.56 14.76
N GLU A 68 -17.42 0.96 15.77
CA GLU A 68 -17.37 2.33 16.31
C GLU A 68 -16.80 3.34 15.29
N GLY A 69 -16.16 2.85 14.23
CA GLY A 69 -15.63 3.66 13.15
C GLY A 69 -14.33 4.38 13.50
N ARG A 70 -13.91 5.30 12.64
CA ARG A 70 -12.68 6.08 12.79
C ARG A 70 -12.94 7.40 13.52
N PRO A 71 -12.04 7.86 14.41
CA PRO A 71 -12.11 9.22 14.93
C PRO A 71 -11.86 10.23 13.81
N LYS A 72 -12.43 11.44 13.94
CA LYS A 72 -12.24 12.49 12.93
C LYS A 72 -10.76 12.86 12.86
N PRO A 73 -10.14 12.89 11.67
CA PRO A 73 -8.74 13.29 11.55
C PRO A 73 -8.54 14.71 12.09
N ARG A 74 -7.67 14.88 13.09
CA ARG A 74 -7.40 16.18 13.73
C ARG A 74 -6.75 17.21 12.79
N ALA A 75 -6.24 16.75 11.64
CA ALA A 75 -5.52 17.57 10.66
C ALA A 75 -6.07 17.39 9.23
N THR A 76 -7.37 17.51 9.01
CA THR A 76 -7.83 17.84 7.65
C THR A 76 -7.44 19.28 7.35
N ARG A 77 -6.49 19.47 6.43
CA ARG A 77 -5.95 20.79 6.02
C ARG A 77 -7.04 21.74 5.47
N ARG A 78 -8.24 21.23 5.18
CA ARG A 78 -9.49 21.96 4.94
C ARG A 78 -10.62 21.40 5.80
N LYS A 79 -11.56 22.25 6.20
CA LYS A 79 -12.83 21.81 6.82
C LYS A 79 -13.59 20.95 5.80
N THR A 80 -13.97 19.74 6.19
CA THR A 80 -15.00 18.97 5.48
C THR A 80 -16.32 19.74 5.51
N SER A 81 -17.11 19.68 4.43
CA SER A 81 -18.43 20.33 4.45
C SER A 81 -19.34 19.66 5.48
N LYS A 82 -20.33 20.40 5.99
CA LYS A 82 -21.33 19.86 6.94
C LYS A 82 -22.02 18.61 6.37
N ASP A 83 -22.36 18.63 5.08
CA ASP A 83 -23.01 17.49 4.41
C ASP A 83 -22.09 16.26 4.32
N THR A 84 -20.79 16.48 4.12
CA THR A 84 -19.79 15.40 4.15
C THR A 84 -19.68 14.81 5.55
N ASP A 85 -19.67 15.66 6.58
CA ASP A 85 -19.61 15.23 7.98
C ASP A 85 -20.87 14.45 8.41
N ALA A 86 -22.05 14.86 7.91
CA ALA A 86 -23.31 14.16 8.10
C ALA A 86 -23.24 12.76 7.48
N ARG A 87 -22.93 12.65 6.18
CA ARG A 87 -22.75 11.36 5.49
C ARG A 87 -21.70 10.48 6.14
N TRP A 88 -20.59 11.06 6.57
CA TRP A 88 -19.52 10.34 7.26
C TRP A 88 -19.99 9.75 8.59
N SER A 89 -20.83 10.49 9.32
CA SER A 89 -21.44 10.02 10.57
C SER A 89 -22.48 8.92 10.31
N ASP A 90 -23.34 9.11 9.31
CA ASP A 90 -24.36 8.13 8.90
C ASP A 90 -23.73 6.82 8.40
N GLY A 91 -22.63 6.93 7.66
CA GLY A 91 -21.80 5.81 7.23
C GLY A 91 -20.95 5.17 8.33
N LYS A 92 -21.30 5.38 9.61
CA LYS A 92 -20.64 4.85 10.81
C LYS A 92 -19.13 5.06 10.83
N ARG A 93 -18.66 6.15 10.21
CA ARG A 93 -17.26 6.56 10.15
C ARG A 93 -16.32 5.44 9.68
N GLN A 94 -16.79 4.55 8.81
CA GLN A 94 -16.05 3.36 8.38
C GLN A 94 -14.80 3.75 7.58
N TYR A 95 -14.90 4.78 6.76
CA TYR A 95 -13.76 5.34 6.03
C TYR A 95 -13.45 6.76 6.51
N ALA A 96 -12.32 7.31 6.04
CA ALA A 96 -11.98 8.69 6.33
C ALA A 96 -12.98 9.67 5.66
N PRO A 97 -13.22 10.86 6.22
CA PRO A 97 -14.27 11.78 5.75
C PRO A 97 -14.21 12.14 4.26
N TRP A 98 -13.02 12.17 3.64
CA TRP A 98 -12.87 12.48 2.22
C TRP A 98 -13.47 11.42 1.29
N HIS A 99 -13.70 10.20 1.76
CA HIS A 99 -14.44 9.18 0.98
C HIS A 99 -15.95 9.47 0.91
N TYR A 100 -16.44 10.41 1.73
CA TYR A 100 -17.85 10.82 1.78
C TYR A 100 -18.08 12.18 1.10
N GLN A 101 -17.05 12.71 0.44
CA GLN A 101 -17.19 13.84 -0.48
C GLN A 101 -17.99 13.41 -1.70
N ILE A 102 -18.78 14.33 -2.27
CA ILE A 102 -19.67 14.00 -3.38
C ILE A 102 -18.91 13.48 -4.60
N GLU A 103 -17.68 13.97 -4.82
CA GLU A 103 -16.82 13.53 -5.91
C GLU A 103 -16.14 12.18 -5.65
N ALA A 104 -16.11 11.71 -4.40
CA ALA A 104 -15.51 10.44 -4.00
C ALA A 104 -16.53 9.29 -3.87
N MET A 105 -17.82 9.61 -4.02
CA MET A 105 -18.94 8.67 -3.97
C MET A 105 -19.52 8.46 -5.36
N LEU A 106 -20.25 7.37 -5.52
CA LEU A 106 -20.99 7.04 -6.73
C LEU A 106 -22.45 7.49 -6.58
N GLN A 107 -23.12 7.82 -7.67
CA GLN A 107 -24.52 8.24 -7.68
C GLN A 107 -25.38 7.19 -8.38
N ASP A 108 -26.53 6.85 -7.81
CA ASP A 108 -27.54 6.10 -8.55
C ASP A 108 -28.43 7.02 -9.40
N SER A 109 -29.40 6.44 -10.11
CA SER A 109 -30.35 7.17 -10.98
C SER A 109 -31.24 8.15 -10.23
N GLN A 110 -31.38 8.02 -8.90
CA GLN A 110 -32.12 8.94 -8.03
C GLN A 110 -31.21 10.00 -7.41
N GLY A 111 -29.90 9.98 -7.70
CA GLY A 111 -28.91 10.89 -7.13
C GLY A 111 -28.48 10.54 -5.71
N VAL A 112 -28.83 9.36 -5.19
CA VAL A 112 -28.38 8.90 -3.88
C VAL A 112 -26.91 8.51 -3.96
N LEU A 113 -26.15 8.92 -2.94
CA LEU A 113 -24.70 8.72 -2.90
C LEU A 113 -24.34 7.41 -2.21
N HIS A 114 -23.54 6.59 -2.90
CA HIS A 114 -23.07 5.29 -2.44
C HIS A 114 -21.54 5.25 -2.38
N LEU A 115 -20.99 4.56 -1.38
CA LEU A 115 -19.56 4.24 -1.38
C LEU A 115 -19.27 3.16 -2.44
N PRO A 116 -18.08 3.17 -3.07
CA PRO A 116 -17.69 2.08 -3.96
C PRO A 116 -17.73 0.72 -3.24
N THR A 117 -18.41 -0.25 -3.84
CA THR A 117 -18.46 -1.65 -3.37
C THR A 117 -17.09 -2.32 -3.51
N ALA A 118 -16.93 -3.53 -2.96
CA ALA A 118 -15.69 -4.28 -3.11
C ALA A 118 -15.38 -4.57 -4.60
N GLU A 119 -16.40 -4.90 -5.39
CA GLU A 119 -16.31 -5.15 -6.84
C GLU A 119 -15.83 -3.91 -7.61
N ILE A 120 -16.37 -2.74 -7.28
CA ILE A 120 -15.96 -1.51 -7.95
C ILE A 120 -14.53 -1.15 -7.56
N LYS A 121 -14.16 -1.38 -6.29
CA LYS A 121 -12.77 -1.20 -5.84
C LYS A 121 -11.81 -2.18 -6.51
N GLU A 122 -12.20 -3.42 -6.77
CA GLU A 122 -11.40 -4.38 -7.54
C GLU A 122 -11.10 -3.81 -8.94
N GLN A 123 -12.13 -3.36 -9.65
CA GLN A 123 -11.97 -2.78 -10.99
C GLN A 123 -11.08 -1.52 -10.97
N LEU A 124 -11.29 -0.62 -10.01
CA LEU A 124 -10.45 0.57 -9.81
C LEU A 124 -8.98 0.22 -9.51
N HIS A 125 -8.72 -0.98 -9.00
CA HIS A 125 -7.39 -1.48 -8.70
C HIS A 125 -6.76 -2.29 -9.85
N GLY A 126 -7.50 -2.50 -10.94
CA GLY A 126 -7.12 -3.39 -12.04
C GLY A 126 -7.24 -4.87 -11.71
N ILE A 127 -8.05 -5.23 -10.71
CA ILE A 127 -8.36 -6.60 -10.31
C ILE A 127 -9.68 -7.02 -10.98
N PRO A 128 -9.82 -8.26 -11.48
CA PRO A 128 -11.08 -8.74 -12.01
C PRO A 128 -12.22 -8.68 -11.00
N THR A 129 -13.41 -8.29 -11.46
CA THR A 129 -14.62 -8.23 -10.64
C THR A 129 -14.93 -9.59 -10.00
N GLY A 130 -15.14 -9.60 -8.70
CA GLY A 130 -15.41 -10.78 -7.88
C GLY A 130 -14.17 -11.56 -7.46
N TYR A 131 -12.95 -11.11 -7.77
CA TYR A 131 -11.72 -11.84 -7.44
C TYR A 131 -11.56 -12.11 -5.93
N THR A 132 -11.92 -11.14 -5.08
CA THR A 132 -11.86 -11.28 -3.62
C THR A 132 -13.09 -11.96 -3.03
N ALA A 133 -14.13 -12.26 -3.82
CA ALA A 133 -15.36 -12.91 -3.38
C ALA A 133 -15.18 -14.42 -3.18
N GLN A 134 -14.29 -14.79 -2.26
CA GLN A 134 -13.99 -16.18 -1.91
C GLN A 134 -14.95 -16.71 -0.84
N ALA A 135 -15.21 -18.02 -0.84
CA ALA A 135 -16.09 -18.64 0.14
C ALA A 135 -15.60 -18.39 1.58
N GLY A 136 -16.48 -17.91 2.44
CA GLY A 136 -16.17 -17.58 3.84
C GLY A 136 -15.48 -16.22 4.06
N VAL A 137 -15.30 -15.41 3.02
CA VAL A 137 -14.74 -14.05 3.14
C VAL A 137 -15.87 -13.03 3.15
N ASP A 138 -16.00 -12.28 4.26
CA ASP A 138 -16.98 -11.20 4.37
C ASP A 138 -16.56 -9.94 3.61
N ASP A 139 -17.51 -9.04 3.36
CA ASP A 139 -17.31 -7.83 2.57
C ASP A 139 -16.28 -6.87 3.19
N ARG A 140 -16.25 -6.77 4.52
CA ARG A 140 -15.23 -5.96 5.24
C ARG A 140 -13.82 -6.49 4.96
N THR A 141 -13.65 -7.81 4.95
CA THR A 141 -12.39 -8.48 4.68
C THR A 141 -11.97 -8.29 3.24
N ARG A 142 -12.90 -8.36 2.28
CA ARG A 142 -12.64 -8.02 0.87
C ARG A 142 -12.09 -6.62 0.70
N HIS A 143 -12.74 -5.63 1.30
CA HIS A 143 -12.25 -4.25 1.29
C HIS A 143 -10.86 -4.10 1.93
N ARG A 144 -10.55 -4.87 2.98
CA ARG A 144 -9.21 -4.89 3.60
C ARG A 144 -8.15 -5.50 2.67
N MET A 145 -8.48 -6.58 1.98
CA MET A 145 -7.57 -7.23 1.02
C MET A 145 -7.19 -6.26 -0.10
N ILE A 146 -8.17 -5.54 -0.65
CA ILE A 146 -7.94 -4.57 -1.72
C ILE A 146 -7.14 -3.37 -1.19
N GLY A 147 -7.57 -2.75 -0.08
CA GLY A 147 -6.94 -1.54 0.45
C GLY A 147 -5.52 -1.73 0.98
N ASN A 148 -5.13 -2.97 1.33
CA ASN A 148 -3.75 -3.30 1.72
C ASN A 148 -2.91 -3.85 0.55
N GLY A 149 -3.53 -4.16 -0.58
CA GLY A 149 -2.87 -4.71 -1.75
C GLY A 149 -2.12 -3.64 -2.54
N TRP A 150 -1.20 -4.08 -3.40
CA TRP A 150 -0.61 -3.20 -4.41
C TRP A 150 -1.58 -3.04 -5.57
N HIS A 151 -1.64 -1.83 -6.14
CA HIS A 151 -2.43 -1.59 -7.35
C HIS A 151 -2.00 -2.57 -8.44
N TRP A 152 -2.91 -3.45 -8.85
CA TRP A 152 -2.57 -4.60 -9.70
C TRP A 152 -2.04 -4.15 -11.05
N GLY A 153 -2.70 -3.16 -11.67
CA GLY A 153 -2.23 -2.56 -12.92
C GLY A 153 -0.81 -1.98 -12.83
N VAL A 154 -0.44 -1.36 -11.70
CA VAL A 154 0.91 -0.80 -11.51
C VAL A 154 1.93 -1.91 -11.30
N ALA A 155 1.61 -2.92 -10.48
CA ALA A 155 2.48 -4.07 -10.26
C ALA A 155 2.75 -4.83 -11.56
N GLY A 156 1.72 -5.03 -12.40
CA GLY A 156 1.84 -5.63 -13.72
C GLY A 156 2.83 -4.88 -14.62
N ARG A 157 2.74 -3.55 -14.67
CA ARG A 157 3.69 -2.72 -15.47
C ARG A 157 5.12 -2.80 -14.96
N ILE A 158 5.34 -2.74 -13.64
CA ILE A 158 6.69 -2.88 -13.06
C ILE A 158 7.32 -4.21 -13.50
N LEU A 159 6.55 -5.30 -13.46
CA LEU A 159 7.00 -6.60 -13.96
C LEU A 159 7.23 -6.56 -15.47
N GLY A 160 6.36 -5.93 -16.25
CA GLY A 160 6.53 -5.72 -17.70
C GLY A 160 7.87 -5.07 -18.05
N PHE A 161 8.23 -4.00 -17.35
CA PHE A 161 9.52 -3.33 -17.52
C PHE A 161 10.71 -4.21 -17.11
N ALA A 162 10.62 -4.90 -15.97
CA ALA A 162 11.69 -5.78 -15.49
C ALA A 162 12.06 -6.85 -16.53
N ARG A 163 11.08 -7.31 -17.31
CA ARG A 163 11.28 -8.31 -18.37
C ARG A 163 12.05 -7.82 -19.59
N ARG A 164 12.08 -6.50 -19.82
CA ARG A 164 12.79 -5.87 -20.94
C ARG A 164 14.23 -5.49 -20.59
N LEU A 165 14.66 -5.73 -19.35
CA LEU A 165 16.03 -5.47 -18.95
C LEU A 165 16.99 -6.49 -19.58
N PRO A 166 18.17 -6.05 -20.05
CA PRO A 166 19.14 -6.93 -20.67
C PRO A 166 19.55 -8.02 -19.68
N ALA A 167 19.41 -9.27 -20.11
CA ALA A 167 19.76 -10.44 -19.32
C ALA A 167 21.27 -10.47 -19.04
N SER A 168 21.65 -10.47 -17.76
CA SER A 168 23.01 -10.82 -17.35
C SER A 168 23.38 -12.25 -17.82
N PRO A 169 24.67 -12.54 -18.08
CA PRO A 169 25.11 -13.89 -18.43
C PRO A 169 24.67 -14.91 -17.37
N ARG A 170 24.27 -16.10 -17.84
CA ARG A 170 23.63 -17.14 -17.02
C ARG A 170 24.60 -17.69 -15.97
N THR A 171 24.26 -17.58 -14.71
CA THR A 171 25.02 -18.16 -13.58
C THR A 171 24.22 -19.19 -12.78
N SER A 172 22.89 -19.26 -12.95
CA SER A 172 22.03 -20.18 -12.19
C SER A 172 20.76 -20.65 -12.94
N THR A 173 20.12 -21.70 -12.41
CA THR A 173 18.87 -22.29 -12.95
C THR A 173 17.67 -21.38 -12.70
N LEU A 174 17.62 -20.72 -11.55
CA LEU A 174 16.62 -19.70 -11.23
C LEU A 174 16.72 -18.52 -12.21
N GLN A 175 17.94 -18.03 -12.46
CA GLN A 175 18.16 -16.94 -13.41
C GLN A 175 17.78 -17.36 -14.84
N TRP A 176 18.11 -18.59 -15.24
CA TRP A 176 17.68 -19.15 -16.52
C TRP A 176 16.15 -19.19 -16.65
N LEU A 177 15.42 -19.63 -15.61
CA LEU A 177 13.95 -19.61 -15.61
C LEU A 177 13.41 -18.19 -15.70
N THR A 178 13.93 -17.27 -14.89
CA THR A 178 13.53 -15.85 -14.90
C THR A 178 13.71 -15.23 -16.28
N GLN A 179 14.82 -15.52 -16.97
CA GLN A 179 15.07 -15.07 -18.34
C GLN A 179 14.17 -15.76 -19.37
N ALA A 180 13.97 -17.08 -19.25
CA ALA A 180 13.07 -17.84 -20.11
C ALA A 180 11.61 -17.36 -19.97
N TRP A 181 11.26 -16.82 -18.80
CA TRP A 181 9.95 -16.24 -18.51
C TRP A 181 9.87 -14.79 -18.99
N ALA A 182 10.95 -14.01 -18.88
CA ALA A 182 11.01 -12.63 -19.32
C ALA A 182 10.72 -12.46 -20.83
N GLY A 183 11.31 -13.30 -21.69
CA GLY A 183 11.26 -13.17 -23.15
C GLY A 183 10.01 -13.70 -23.87
N ARG A 184 8.91 -13.99 -23.17
CA ARG A 184 7.69 -14.59 -23.77
C ARG A 184 6.47 -13.70 -23.52
N PRO A 185 5.57 -13.41 -24.47
CA PRO A 185 4.36 -12.65 -24.17
C PRO A 185 3.47 -13.48 -23.23
N TRP A 186 3.43 -13.13 -21.94
CA TRP A 186 2.54 -13.76 -20.96
C TRP A 186 1.63 -12.69 -20.40
N ASP A 187 0.33 -12.95 -20.46
CA ASP A 187 -0.66 -12.24 -19.67
C ASP A 187 -0.80 -13.01 -18.34
N PHE A 188 -0.30 -12.44 -17.25
CA PHE A 188 -0.52 -12.96 -15.90
C PHE A 188 -1.86 -12.46 -15.32
N SER A 189 -2.61 -11.68 -16.09
CA SER A 189 -3.98 -11.32 -15.75
C SER A 189 -4.84 -12.55 -16.01
N PRO A 190 -5.78 -12.87 -15.10
CA PRO A 190 -6.87 -13.78 -15.45
C PRO A 190 -7.52 -13.24 -16.73
N PRO A 191 -7.78 -14.07 -17.75
CA PRO A 191 -8.52 -13.60 -18.91
C PRO A 191 -9.84 -13.01 -18.40
N PRO A 192 -10.32 -11.89 -18.99
CA PRO A 192 -11.64 -11.38 -18.66
C PRO A 192 -12.61 -12.55 -18.72
N ARG A 193 -13.50 -12.67 -17.72
CA ARG A 193 -14.54 -13.70 -17.73
C ARG A 193 -15.16 -13.67 -19.12
N PRO A 194 -15.23 -14.80 -19.85
CA PRO A 194 -15.92 -14.79 -21.12
C PRO A 194 -17.34 -14.33 -20.83
N SER A 195 -17.66 -13.10 -21.21
CA SER A 195 -19.04 -12.64 -21.21
C SER A 195 -19.78 -13.68 -22.05
N PRO A 196 -20.85 -14.30 -21.53
CA PRO A 196 -21.70 -15.09 -22.40
C PRO A 196 -22.00 -14.21 -23.61
N PRO A 197 -22.01 -14.74 -24.84
CA PRO A 197 -22.51 -13.95 -25.94
C PRO A 197 -23.91 -13.49 -25.50
N VAL A 198 -24.08 -12.19 -25.31
CA VAL A 198 -25.37 -11.58 -24.99
C VAL A 198 -25.87 -11.07 -26.33
N LEU A 199 -27.12 -11.39 -26.68
CA LEU A 199 -27.77 -10.73 -27.81
C LEU A 199 -27.75 -9.24 -27.50
N GLY A 200 -27.16 -8.43 -28.38
CA GLY A 200 -26.95 -7.01 -28.11
C GLY A 200 -28.22 -6.32 -27.62
N GLU A 201 -28.07 -5.33 -26.74
CA GLU A 201 -29.21 -4.53 -26.29
C GLU A 201 -29.83 -3.78 -27.48
N GLY A 202 -31.16 -3.68 -27.52
CA GLY A 202 -31.89 -2.94 -28.56
C GLY A 202 -32.25 -3.73 -29.82
N LEU A 203 -32.10 -5.06 -29.83
CA LEU A 203 -32.59 -5.89 -30.93
C LEU A 203 -34.12 -5.96 -30.94
N ASP A 204 -34.71 -5.76 -32.12
CA ASP A 204 -36.13 -6.08 -32.31
C ASP A 204 -36.36 -7.61 -32.32
N MET A 205 -37.62 -8.02 -32.26
CA MET A 205 -37.99 -9.43 -32.22
C MET A 205 -37.46 -10.23 -33.42
N GLY A 206 -37.45 -9.64 -34.62
CA GLY A 206 -36.95 -10.30 -35.84
C GLY A 206 -35.44 -10.48 -35.81
N GLN A 207 -34.71 -9.47 -35.37
CA GLN A 207 -33.26 -9.50 -35.20
C GLN A 207 -32.83 -10.47 -34.09
N HIS A 208 -33.62 -10.56 -33.02
CA HIS A 208 -33.42 -11.55 -31.95
C HIS A 208 -33.56 -12.98 -32.49
N TRP A 209 -34.61 -13.26 -33.27
CA TRP A 209 -34.82 -14.57 -33.91
C TRP A 209 -33.74 -14.92 -34.93
N ALA A 210 -33.28 -13.96 -35.72
CA ALA A 210 -32.19 -14.16 -36.69
C ALA A 210 -30.83 -14.43 -36.01
N SER A 211 -30.61 -13.89 -34.81
CA SER A 211 -29.34 -14.01 -34.08
C SER A 211 -29.30 -15.24 -33.16
N ALA A 212 -30.45 -15.78 -32.75
CA ALA A 212 -30.54 -16.95 -31.88
C ALA A 212 -29.76 -18.20 -32.39
N PRO A 213 -29.73 -18.54 -33.70
CA PRO A 213 -28.95 -19.68 -34.20
C PRO A 213 -27.44 -19.46 -34.17
N LEU A 214 -26.98 -18.21 -34.11
CA LEU A 214 -25.56 -17.85 -34.08
C LEU A 214 -25.00 -17.88 -32.65
N MET A 215 -25.87 -17.99 -31.64
CA MET A 215 -25.45 -18.09 -30.25
C MET A 215 -24.95 -19.49 -29.93
N GLN A 216 -23.69 -19.59 -29.53
CA GLN A 216 -23.16 -20.80 -28.90
C GLN A 216 -23.33 -20.72 -27.39
N HIS A 217 -24.06 -21.68 -26.82
CA HIS A 217 -24.16 -21.84 -25.37
C HIS A 217 -22.75 -22.04 -24.79
N SER A 218 -22.44 -21.41 -23.64
CA SER A 218 -21.11 -21.51 -23.02
C SER A 218 -20.72 -22.96 -22.67
N LEU A 219 -21.69 -23.80 -22.33
CA LEU A 219 -21.49 -25.25 -22.11
C LEU A 219 -21.34 -26.07 -23.41
N ALA A 220 -21.71 -25.52 -24.57
CA ALA A 220 -21.50 -26.17 -25.87
C ALA A 220 -20.12 -25.86 -26.46
N ARG A 221 -19.40 -24.86 -25.91
CA ARG A 221 -18.01 -24.58 -26.28
C ARG A 221 -17.09 -25.59 -25.61
N ARG A 222 -16.10 -26.09 -26.36
CA ARG A 222 -15.05 -26.94 -25.80
C ARG A 222 -14.26 -26.13 -24.74
N PRO A 223 -13.96 -26.70 -23.56
CA PRO A 223 -13.15 -26.01 -22.57
C PRO A 223 -11.79 -25.60 -23.15
N GLU A 224 -11.48 -24.32 -23.09
CA GLU A 224 -10.17 -23.79 -23.46
C GLU A 224 -9.34 -23.59 -22.19
N LEU A 225 -8.07 -23.97 -22.27
CA LEU A 225 -7.12 -23.72 -21.20
C LEU A 225 -6.73 -22.24 -21.22
N GLU A 226 -6.76 -21.59 -20.06
CA GLU A 226 -6.27 -20.22 -19.86
C GLU A 226 -4.88 -20.04 -20.51
N PRO A 227 -4.59 -18.91 -21.16
CA PRO A 227 -3.29 -18.67 -21.81
C PRO A 227 -2.09 -18.93 -20.90
N ALA A 228 -2.16 -18.46 -19.65
CA ALA A 228 -1.14 -18.70 -18.62
C ALA A 228 -0.95 -20.21 -18.35
N LEU A 229 -2.05 -20.94 -18.14
CA LEU A 229 -2.02 -22.39 -17.89
C LEU A 229 -1.53 -23.18 -19.12
N SER A 230 -2.00 -22.81 -20.32
CA SER A 230 -1.57 -23.38 -21.60
C SER A 230 -0.07 -23.27 -21.78
N ALA A 231 0.50 -22.11 -21.46
CA ALA A 231 1.90 -21.89 -21.68
C ALA A 231 2.78 -22.42 -20.52
N VAL A 232 2.26 -22.54 -19.28
CA VAL A 232 2.86 -23.38 -18.23
C VAL A 232 2.92 -24.84 -18.67
N LEU A 233 1.84 -25.37 -19.27
CA LEU A 233 1.82 -26.72 -19.83
C LEU A 233 2.78 -26.87 -21.01
N HIS A 234 2.93 -25.84 -21.84
CA HIS A 234 3.90 -25.84 -22.93
C HIS A 234 5.35 -25.89 -22.40
N LEU A 235 5.68 -25.07 -21.40
CA LEU A 235 6.99 -25.10 -20.72
C LEU A 235 7.23 -26.47 -20.09
N ARG A 236 6.21 -27.02 -19.41
CA ARG A 236 6.27 -28.36 -18.81
C ARG A 236 6.51 -29.45 -19.86
N ARG A 237 5.89 -29.35 -21.04
CA ARG A 237 6.10 -30.30 -22.16
C ARG A 237 7.49 -30.17 -22.75
N GLN A 238 7.95 -28.94 -22.98
CA GLN A 238 9.27 -28.64 -23.53
C GLN A 238 10.39 -29.19 -22.64
N TRP A 239 10.26 -29.00 -21.33
CA TRP A 239 11.28 -29.40 -20.35
C TRP A 239 10.95 -30.70 -19.63
N ARG A 240 9.98 -31.49 -20.13
CA ARG A 240 9.47 -32.70 -19.44
C ARG A 240 10.56 -33.67 -19.01
N HIS A 241 11.61 -33.75 -19.80
CA HIS A 241 12.76 -34.65 -19.61
C HIS A 241 13.64 -34.22 -18.42
N ASP A 242 13.50 -32.98 -17.95
CA ASP A 242 14.44 -32.34 -17.04
C ASP A 242 13.78 -31.56 -15.88
N LEU A 243 12.44 -31.54 -15.81
CA LEU A 243 11.68 -30.83 -14.77
C LEU A 243 12.10 -31.20 -13.34
N CYS A 244 12.45 -32.47 -13.11
CA CYS A 244 12.86 -32.93 -11.78
C CYS A 244 14.21 -32.36 -11.35
N ARG A 245 15.13 -32.13 -12.30
CA ARG A 245 16.39 -31.44 -12.04
C ARG A 245 16.13 -29.96 -11.81
N ILE A 246 15.44 -29.30 -12.75
CA ILE A 246 15.10 -27.87 -12.69
C ILE A 246 14.43 -27.51 -11.36
N ARG A 247 13.44 -28.29 -10.91
CA ARG A 247 12.77 -28.06 -9.62
C ARG A 247 13.70 -28.20 -8.44
N ARG A 248 14.57 -29.21 -8.43
CA ARG A 248 15.54 -29.42 -7.35
C ARG A 248 16.55 -28.28 -7.30
N GLU A 249 17.07 -27.86 -8.44
CA GLU A 249 18.01 -26.75 -8.55
C GLU A 249 17.38 -25.42 -8.12
N VAL A 250 16.15 -25.12 -8.55
CA VAL A 250 15.41 -23.92 -8.09
C VAL A 250 15.19 -23.93 -6.58
N VAL A 251 14.74 -25.06 -6.01
CA VAL A 251 14.53 -25.17 -4.57
C VAL A 251 15.84 -25.04 -3.81
N ALA A 252 16.91 -25.70 -4.28
CA ALA A 252 18.23 -25.60 -3.70
C ALA A 252 18.77 -24.16 -3.76
N GLU A 253 18.69 -23.50 -4.91
CA GLU A 253 19.10 -22.11 -5.11
C GLU A 253 18.33 -21.17 -4.18
N LEU A 254 16.99 -21.29 -4.14
CA LEU A 254 16.17 -20.52 -3.21
C LEU A 254 16.63 -20.74 -1.77
N LEU A 255 16.82 -21.99 -1.33
CA LEU A 255 17.28 -22.29 0.02
C LEU A 255 18.69 -21.73 0.32
N THR A 256 19.59 -21.68 -0.66
CA THR A 256 20.94 -21.09 -0.49
C THR A 256 20.94 -19.56 -0.47
N THR A 257 20.01 -18.91 -1.19
CA THR A 257 19.82 -17.45 -1.14
C THR A 257 19.34 -17.00 0.26
N HIS A 258 18.74 -17.90 1.04
CA HIS A 258 18.49 -17.69 2.46
C HIS A 258 19.77 -17.96 3.26
N GLY A 259 20.66 -16.97 3.36
CA GLY A 259 21.82 -17.05 4.24
C GLY A 259 21.44 -17.43 5.68
N PRO A 260 22.37 -17.99 6.50
CA PRO A 260 22.08 -18.47 7.85
C PRO A 260 21.49 -17.42 8.81
N GLY A 261 21.53 -16.13 8.46
CA GLY A 261 20.91 -15.02 9.20
C GLY A 261 19.39 -14.86 9.04
N SER A 262 18.74 -15.55 8.10
CA SER A 262 17.28 -15.42 7.85
C SER A 262 16.39 -16.04 8.95
N ARG A 263 16.97 -16.68 9.98
CA ARG A 263 16.19 -17.29 11.09
C ARG A 263 15.63 -16.28 12.09
N ASN A 264 16.06 -15.01 12.03
CA ASN A 264 15.69 -14.00 13.03
C ASN A 264 14.53 -13.08 12.61
N CYS A 265 13.99 -13.21 11.40
CA CYS A 265 12.74 -12.55 11.07
C CYS A 265 11.59 -13.29 11.75
N ARG A 266 11.17 -12.82 12.94
CA ARG A 266 9.91 -13.28 13.54
C ARG A 266 8.80 -13.04 12.52
N PRO A 267 7.99 -14.06 12.18
CA PRO A 267 6.81 -13.84 11.36
C PRO A 267 5.90 -12.85 12.10
N MET A 268 5.38 -11.84 11.39
CA MET A 268 4.22 -11.09 11.88
C MET A 268 3.13 -12.12 12.19
N SER A 269 2.90 -12.33 13.48
CA SER A 269 1.89 -13.24 14.02
C SER A 269 0.51 -12.76 13.57
N GLY A 270 -0.10 -13.46 12.62
CA GLY A 270 -1.47 -13.17 12.18
C GLY A 270 -1.94 -13.82 10.88
N LEU A 271 -1.07 -14.40 10.06
CA LEU A 271 -1.48 -15.07 8.81
C LEU A 271 -1.31 -16.59 8.92
N PRO A 272 -2.39 -17.39 8.71
CA PRO A 272 -2.31 -18.83 8.72
C PRO A 272 -1.78 -19.32 7.36
N ILE A 273 -0.49 -19.14 7.10
CA ILE A 273 0.19 -19.80 5.98
C ILE A 273 1.45 -20.47 6.53
N ARG A 274 1.47 -21.80 6.47
CA ARG A 274 2.56 -22.70 6.90
C ARG A 274 3.84 -22.61 6.04
N SER A 275 4.24 -21.43 5.57
CA SER A 275 5.56 -21.24 4.94
C SER A 275 6.50 -20.56 5.94
N ARG A 276 7.49 -21.30 6.44
CA ARG A 276 8.55 -20.84 7.36
C ARG A 276 9.54 -19.84 6.73
N THR A 277 9.28 -19.33 5.53
CA THR A 277 10.12 -18.36 4.83
C THR A 277 9.40 -17.02 4.78
N ALA A 278 9.98 -15.98 5.36
CA ALA A 278 9.52 -14.61 5.14
C ALA A 278 9.62 -14.31 3.63
N PRO A 279 8.60 -13.75 2.96
CA PRO A 279 8.63 -13.48 1.52
C PRO A 279 9.68 -12.44 1.07
N GLY A 280 10.15 -11.59 2.00
CA GLY A 280 11.02 -10.44 1.71
C GLY A 280 12.38 -10.82 1.07
N PRO A 281 13.19 -11.71 1.68
CA PRO A 281 14.49 -12.09 1.13
C PRO A 281 14.41 -12.79 -0.24
N THR A 282 13.39 -13.62 -0.46
CA THR A 282 13.17 -14.27 -1.76
C THR A 282 12.83 -13.24 -2.84
N PHE A 283 11.99 -12.26 -2.51
CA PHE A 283 11.64 -11.17 -3.42
C PHE A 283 12.84 -10.27 -3.74
N LEU A 284 13.67 -9.93 -2.75
CA LEU A 284 14.90 -9.16 -2.95
C LEU A 284 15.91 -9.87 -3.86
N GLY A 285 16.06 -11.20 -3.70
CA GLY A 285 16.89 -12.01 -4.59
C GLY A 285 16.40 -11.96 -6.04
N LEU A 286 15.10 -12.13 -6.25
CA LEU A 286 14.50 -12.02 -7.58
C LEU A 286 14.64 -10.62 -8.19
N LEU A 287 14.46 -9.56 -7.39
CA LEU A 287 14.66 -8.18 -7.84
C LEU A 287 16.13 -7.93 -8.26
N ARG A 288 17.09 -8.47 -7.52
CA ARG A 288 18.52 -8.38 -7.85
C ARG A 288 18.83 -9.09 -9.17
N ASP A 289 18.27 -10.28 -9.37
CA ASP A 289 18.46 -11.07 -10.59
C ASP A 289 17.81 -10.42 -11.81
N LEU A 290 16.74 -9.66 -11.60
CA LEU A 290 16.09 -8.82 -12.61
C LEU A 290 16.81 -7.48 -12.84
N GLY A 291 17.91 -7.20 -12.14
CA GLY A 291 18.66 -5.95 -12.29
C GLY A 291 17.96 -4.72 -11.70
N TYR A 292 17.06 -4.91 -10.73
CA TYR A 292 16.45 -3.80 -10.01
C TYR A 292 17.54 -2.97 -9.29
N PRO A 293 17.56 -1.63 -9.43
CA PRO A 293 18.56 -0.77 -8.83
C PRO A 293 18.35 -0.68 -7.33
N ALA A 294 19.42 -0.36 -6.59
CA ALA A 294 19.35 -0.12 -5.15
C ALA A 294 18.75 -1.30 -4.36
N THR A 295 18.86 -2.54 -4.85
CA THR A 295 18.41 -3.72 -4.09
C THR A 295 19.22 -3.93 -2.81
N ALA A 296 20.48 -3.49 -2.79
CA ALA A 296 21.32 -3.52 -1.59
C ALA A 296 20.81 -2.49 -0.57
N ASP A 297 20.56 -1.25 -1.03
CA ASP A 297 19.97 -0.19 -0.21
C ASP A 297 18.59 -0.59 0.30
N LEU A 298 17.74 -1.22 -0.53
CA LEU A 298 16.43 -1.73 -0.14
C LEU A 298 16.54 -2.90 0.86
N GLU A 299 17.51 -3.78 0.71
CA GLU A 299 17.79 -4.85 1.67
C GLU A 299 18.26 -4.27 3.02
N GLU A 300 19.11 -3.26 2.97
CA GLU A 300 19.58 -2.51 4.14
C GLU A 300 18.43 -1.77 4.81
N ASP A 301 17.62 -1.03 4.06
CA ASP A 301 16.41 -0.34 4.53
C ASP A 301 15.39 -1.30 5.14
N LEU A 302 15.20 -2.50 4.57
CA LEU A 302 14.32 -3.53 5.13
C LEU A 302 14.91 -4.18 6.39
N ARG A 303 16.24 -4.17 6.56
CA ARG A 303 16.96 -4.77 7.70
C ARG A 303 17.14 -3.80 8.86
N LEU A 304 17.52 -2.56 8.58
CA LEU A 304 17.86 -1.51 9.53
C LEU A 304 16.71 -0.52 9.74
N GLY A 305 15.69 -0.57 8.89
CA GLY A 305 14.72 0.50 8.75
C GLY A 305 15.19 1.51 7.71
N PHE A 306 14.24 2.12 7.00
CA PHE A 306 14.53 3.16 6.04
C PHE A 306 15.06 4.43 6.75
N ASP A 307 16.07 5.11 6.19
CA ASP A 307 16.49 6.45 6.66
C ASP A 307 15.43 7.50 6.30
N MET A 308 14.37 7.54 7.11
CA MET A 308 13.18 8.32 6.84
C MET A 308 13.18 9.69 7.52
N LEU A 309 14.05 9.89 8.52
CA LEU A 309 14.08 11.08 9.38
C LEU A 309 15.22 12.03 9.07
N GLY A 310 16.36 11.51 8.58
CA GLY A 310 17.50 12.29 8.13
C GLY A 310 17.86 13.50 9.03
N PRO A 311 18.22 14.66 8.45
CA PRO A 311 18.74 15.82 9.18
C PRO A 311 17.67 16.66 9.92
N GLU A 312 16.39 16.28 9.91
CA GLU A 312 15.31 17.12 10.46
C GLU A 312 15.11 16.95 11.98
N ASN A 313 15.37 15.76 12.52
CA ASN A 313 15.17 15.50 13.96
C ASN A 313 16.24 16.14 14.86
N PRO A 314 17.55 16.11 14.53
CA PRO A 314 18.57 16.68 15.42
C PRO A 314 18.39 18.19 15.71
N PRO A 315 18.13 19.06 14.72
CA PRO A 315 17.84 20.48 14.98
C PRO A 315 16.59 20.69 15.83
N TYR A 316 15.57 19.85 15.67
CA TYR A 316 14.36 19.89 16.49
C TYR A 316 14.66 19.58 17.96
N VAL A 317 15.40 18.50 18.22
CA VAL A 317 15.77 18.09 19.59
C VAL A 317 16.58 19.19 20.27
N ALA A 318 17.62 19.71 19.59
CA ALA A 318 18.44 20.80 20.10
C ALA A 318 17.59 22.04 20.45
N ALA A 319 16.65 22.42 19.58
CA ALA A 319 15.76 23.55 19.82
C ALA A 319 14.76 23.35 20.97
N LYS A 320 14.37 22.11 21.27
CA LYS A 320 13.48 21.82 22.42
C LYS A 320 14.25 21.79 23.74
N CYS A 321 15.43 21.18 23.74
CA CYS A 321 16.27 21.09 24.94
C CYS A 321 16.77 22.47 25.39
N SER A 322 17.07 23.38 24.46
CA SER A 322 17.50 24.75 24.78
C SER A 322 16.40 25.64 25.38
N ARG A 323 15.13 25.26 25.26
CA ARG A 323 13.98 26.10 25.65
C ARG A 323 13.40 25.81 27.02
N GLY A 324 13.92 24.80 27.74
CA GLY A 324 13.59 24.44 29.12
C GLY A 324 12.20 24.87 29.60
N ARG A 325 11.13 24.16 29.19
CA ARG A 325 9.76 24.47 29.66
C ARG A 325 9.20 23.33 30.49
N SER A 326 9.02 23.57 31.78
CA SER A 326 8.06 22.82 32.59
C SER A 326 6.69 23.50 32.47
N GLY A 327 5.70 22.73 32.01
CA GLY A 327 4.29 23.11 32.04
C GLY A 327 3.57 22.56 33.28
N VAL A 328 2.36 23.06 33.54
CA VAL A 328 1.49 22.68 34.68
C VAL A 328 1.24 21.17 34.76
N HIS A 329 1.26 20.46 33.63
CA HIS A 329 1.00 19.02 33.56
C HIS A 329 2.25 18.15 33.46
N THR A 330 3.46 18.73 33.53
CA THR A 330 4.72 17.98 33.31
C THR A 330 4.91 16.87 34.33
N ALA A 331 4.54 17.11 35.59
CA ALA A 331 4.64 16.10 36.65
C ALA A 331 3.75 14.89 36.37
N ALA A 332 2.50 15.13 35.96
CA ALA A 332 1.55 14.06 35.61
C ALA A 332 2.02 13.24 34.40
N LEU A 333 2.59 13.89 33.37
CA LEU A 333 3.17 13.20 32.21
C LEU A 333 4.39 12.35 32.59
N LEU A 334 5.22 12.84 33.50
CA LEU A 334 6.38 12.11 34.00
C LEU A 334 5.95 10.85 34.77
N GLU A 335 4.92 10.98 35.62
CA GLU A 335 4.36 9.86 36.37
C GLU A 335 3.75 8.79 35.45
N GLU A 336 3.01 9.21 34.42
CA GLU A 336 2.48 8.31 33.38
C GLU A 336 3.62 7.51 32.71
N LEU A 337 4.72 8.18 32.32
CA LEU A 337 5.88 7.52 31.72
C LEU A 337 6.57 6.52 32.66
N VAL A 338 6.67 6.84 33.95
CA VAL A 338 7.21 5.92 34.96
C VAL A 338 6.33 4.68 35.10
N GLN A 339 5.01 4.84 35.10
CA GLN A 339 4.08 3.70 35.15
C GLN A 339 4.18 2.83 33.89
N GLU A 340 4.23 3.44 32.70
CA GLU A 340 4.39 2.69 31.45
C GLU A 340 5.72 1.93 31.39
N ALA A 341 6.79 2.50 31.94
CA ALA A 341 8.08 1.84 32.03
C ALA A 341 8.04 0.62 32.95
N ARG A 342 7.34 0.72 34.09
CA ARG A 342 7.11 -0.42 35.01
C ARG A 342 6.27 -1.54 34.38
N LEU A 343 5.32 -1.16 33.51
CA LEU A 343 4.52 -2.11 32.73
C LEU A 343 5.28 -2.69 31.52
N GLY A 344 6.54 -2.30 31.30
CA GLY A 344 7.34 -2.76 30.17
C GLY A 344 6.87 -2.23 28.81
N ARG A 345 6.02 -1.20 28.78
CA ARG A 345 5.50 -0.59 27.54
C ARG A 345 6.48 0.39 26.91
N VAL A 346 7.28 1.06 27.74
CA VAL A 346 8.34 1.99 27.31
C VAL A 346 9.65 1.67 28.01
N THR A 347 10.78 2.03 27.40
CA THR A 347 12.11 1.89 28.00
C THR A 347 12.61 3.27 28.41
N GLY A 348 13.12 3.41 29.64
CA GLY A 348 13.70 4.64 30.13
C GLY A 348 13.87 4.66 31.65
N PRO A 349 14.45 5.74 32.22
CA PRO A 349 15.06 6.86 31.50
C PRO A 349 16.34 6.42 30.75
N CYS A 350 16.57 6.98 29.56
CA CYS A 350 17.72 6.63 28.71
C CYS A 350 18.74 7.77 28.66
N ALA A 351 20.01 7.42 28.49
CA ALA A 351 21.05 8.35 28.12
C ALA A 351 20.75 8.93 26.72
N ALA A 352 20.96 10.23 26.54
CA ALA A 352 20.92 10.82 25.22
C ALA A 352 22.10 10.28 24.36
N PRO A 353 21.88 10.03 23.07
CA PRO A 353 22.96 9.76 22.13
C PRO A 353 23.94 10.92 22.04
N ASP A 354 25.22 10.62 21.79
CA ASP A 354 26.30 11.61 21.71
C ASP A 354 26.00 12.75 20.73
N HIS A 355 25.36 12.45 19.60
CA HIS A 355 25.06 13.41 18.55
C HIS A 355 23.97 14.44 18.93
N TRP A 356 23.24 14.26 20.03
CA TRP A 356 22.25 15.25 20.49
C TRP A 356 22.88 16.40 21.26
N SER A 357 24.11 16.23 21.78
CA SER A 357 24.79 17.25 22.61
C SER A 357 23.93 17.76 23.78
N VAL A 358 23.08 16.90 24.34
CA VAL A 358 22.16 17.20 25.46
C VAL A 358 22.40 16.21 26.58
N ALA A 359 22.48 16.70 27.82
CA ALA A 359 22.56 15.84 29.00
C ALA A 359 21.15 15.39 29.44
N THR A 360 20.99 14.09 29.65
CA THR A 360 19.81 13.49 30.31
C THR A 360 20.10 13.24 31.78
N SER A 361 19.07 13.32 32.62
CA SER A 361 19.17 13.02 34.06
C SER A 361 18.32 11.81 34.41
N ALA A 362 18.84 10.94 35.28
CA ALA A 362 18.03 9.92 35.92
C ALA A 362 17.01 10.56 36.89
N LEU A 363 16.07 9.76 37.39
CA LEU A 363 15.08 10.17 38.38
C LEU A 363 15.43 9.51 39.73
N PRO A 364 16.41 10.03 40.49
CA PRO A 364 16.91 9.38 41.70
C PRO A 364 15.84 9.28 42.80
N TRP A 365 14.82 10.13 42.76
CA TRP A 365 13.66 10.11 43.66
C TRP A 365 12.56 9.12 43.23
N THR A 366 12.75 8.36 42.15
CA THR A 366 11.77 7.40 41.64
C THR A 366 12.35 5.98 41.64
N ALA A 367 11.71 5.08 42.38
CA ALA A 367 12.09 3.67 42.42
C ALA A 367 12.17 3.08 41.00
N ASP A 368 13.26 2.33 40.74
CA ASP A 368 13.61 1.70 39.47
C ASP A 368 13.96 2.64 38.30
N MET A 369 14.11 3.95 38.57
CA MET A 369 14.44 4.98 37.56
C MET A 369 15.71 5.79 37.91
N HIS A 370 16.52 5.27 38.84
CA HIS A 370 17.72 5.93 39.39
C HIS A 370 18.96 5.82 38.50
N THR A 371 18.92 5.00 37.43
CA THR A 371 20.01 4.85 36.46
C THR A 371 19.52 5.14 35.04
N LEU A 372 20.40 5.75 34.23
CA LEU A 372 20.16 5.91 32.80
C LEU A 372 20.49 4.61 32.08
N ARG A 373 19.59 4.19 31.20
CA ARG A 373 19.81 3.07 30.28
C ARG A 373 20.51 3.54 29.01
N GLN A 374 21.30 2.67 28.40
CA GLN A 374 21.82 2.95 27.06
C GLN A 374 20.66 2.91 26.05
N PRO A 375 20.62 3.84 25.08
CA PRO A 375 19.62 3.79 24.03
C PRO A 375 19.81 2.51 23.17
N PRO A 376 18.74 2.07 22.46
CA PRO A 376 18.86 0.98 21.49
C PRO A 376 19.94 1.25 20.44
N LEU A 377 20.53 0.19 19.88
CA LEU A 377 21.49 0.30 18.77
C LEU A 377 20.82 0.91 17.53
N GLY A 378 21.47 1.90 16.93
CA GLY A 378 21.01 2.61 15.72
C GLY A 378 20.74 4.09 15.95
N ASP A 379 20.26 4.77 14.91
CA ASP A 379 19.88 6.17 15.02
C ASP A 379 18.68 6.35 15.93
N CYS A 380 18.82 7.27 16.87
CA CYS A 380 17.81 7.57 17.86
C CYS A 380 17.14 8.89 17.51
N PHE A 381 15.82 8.89 17.50
CA PHE A 381 15.01 10.05 17.19
C PHE A 381 14.07 10.37 18.36
N ALA A 382 13.88 11.65 18.66
CA ALA A 382 12.99 12.10 19.74
C ALA A 382 11.85 12.98 19.25
N ALA A 383 10.71 12.85 19.92
CA ALA A 383 9.59 13.79 19.85
C ALA A 383 9.27 14.27 21.26
N LEU A 384 9.00 15.58 21.42
CA LEU A 384 8.59 16.12 22.71
C LEU A 384 7.20 15.59 23.07
N SER A 385 7.06 15.03 24.28
CA SER A 385 5.76 14.74 24.88
C SER A 385 5.10 16.01 25.41
N PHE A 386 3.80 16.17 25.17
CA PHE A 386 2.99 17.27 25.68
C PHE A 386 1.63 16.77 26.18
N ALA A 387 1.02 17.52 27.09
CA ALA A 387 -0.28 17.18 27.63
C ALA A 387 -1.41 17.60 26.70
N ILE A 388 -2.38 16.71 26.51
CA ILE A 388 -3.65 16.95 25.85
C ILE A 388 -4.72 16.90 26.93
N CYS A 389 -5.23 18.06 27.30
CA CYS A 389 -6.32 18.20 28.24
C CYS A 389 -7.65 18.03 27.51
N GLN A 390 -8.47 17.07 27.94
CA GLN A 390 -9.83 16.88 27.44
C GLN A 390 -10.77 16.91 28.63
N VAL A 391 -11.89 17.63 28.50
CA VAL A 391 -12.98 17.51 29.47
C VAL A 391 -13.87 16.36 28.98
N ASP A 392 -14.19 15.41 29.85
CA ASP A 392 -15.08 14.32 29.50
C ASP A 392 -16.56 14.70 29.64
N GLU A 393 -17.45 13.74 29.39
CA GLU A 393 -18.90 13.95 29.43
C GLU A 393 -19.46 14.31 30.80
N ASN A 394 -18.69 14.06 31.87
CA ASN A 394 -19.06 14.39 33.25
C ASN A 394 -18.47 15.73 33.72
N GLY A 395 -17.70 16.41 32.85
CA GLY A 395 -17.02 17.65 33.20
C GLY A 395 -15.63 17.43 33.82
N ASP A 396 -15.15 16.18 33.90
CA ASP A 396 -13.88 15.86 34.52
C ASP A 396 -12.70 16.07 33.55
N LEU A 397 -11.58 16.57 34.08
CA LEU A 397 -10.37 16.80 33.30
C LEU A 397 -9.61 15.50 33.07
N LYS A 398 -9.66 14.99 31.86
CA LYS A 398 -8.87 13.87 31.36
C LYS A 398 -7.58 14.35 30.69
N LEU A 399 -6.45 14.08 31.33
CA LEU A 399 -5.13 14.28 30.75
C LEU A 399 -4.76 13.10 29.84
N ARG A 400 -4.18 13.37 28.67
CA ARG A 400 -3.50 12.36 27.84
C ARG A 400 -2.14 12.86 27.41
N ARG A 401 -1.15 11.97 27.32
CA ARG A 401 0.11 12.25 26.67
C ARG A 401 -0.04 12.20 25.15
N GLY A 402 0.52 13.19 24.46
CA GLY A 402 0.71 13.16 23.02
C GLY A 402 2.13 13.57 22.67
N GLU A 403 2.64 13.10 21.54
CA GLU A 403 3.99 13.38 21.09
C GLU A 403 3.97 14.26 19.83
N ASP A 404 4.91 15.20 19.73
CA ASP A 404 4.99 16.19 18.65
C ASP A 404 5.61 15.60 17.37
N TRP A 405 5.00 14.53 16.85
CA TRP A 405 5.48 13.79 15.67
C TRP A 405 5.57 14.64 14.41
N ARG A 406 4.77 15.71 14.32
CA ARG A 406 4.76 16.60 13.17
C ARG A 406 6.02 17.44 13.09
N ARG A 407 6.40 18.11 14.19
CA ARG A 407 7.54 19.04 14.16
C ARG A 407 8.86 18.32 14.42
N SER A 408 8.82 17.12 15.01
CA SER A 408 10.00 16.25 15.16
C SER A 408 10.39 15.52 13.87
N GLY A 409 9.74 15.80 12.74
CA GLY A 409 9.98 15.12 11.47
C GLY A 409 9.41 13.70 11.39
N HIS A 410 8.88 13.13 12.48
CA HIS A 410 8.34 11.75 12.49
C HIS A 410 7.20 11.55 11.50
N ASN A 411 6.44 12.59 11.17
CA ASN A 411 5.42 12.52 10.11
C ASN A 411 6.00 12.67 8.69
N ALA A 412 7.22 13.16 8.51
CA ALA A 412 7.89 13.18 7.20
C ALA A 412 8.26 11.76 6.73
N THR A 413 8.43 10.83 7.69
CA THR A 413 8.66 9.40 7.45
C THR A 413 7.45 8.67 6.89
N MET A 414 6.25 9.18 7.14
CA MET A 414 5.02 8.68 6.53
C MET A 414 4.61 9.61 5.39
N SER A 415 5.50 9.82 4.43
CA SER A 415 5.09 10.33 3.13
C SER A 415 4.59 9.19 2.25
N ALA A 416 3.40 8.67 2.57
CA ALA A 416 2.55 8.16 1.51
C ALA A 416 2.32 9.34 0.56
N GLY A 417 2.55 9.14 -0.74
CA GLY A 417 2.26 10.13 -1.77
C GLY A 417 0.76 10.36 -1.96
N ASP A 418 0.00 10.51 -0.88
CA ASP A 418 -1.32 11.13 -0.91
C ASP A 418 -1.10 12.64 -0.89
N VAL A 419 -0.78 13.18 -2.07
CA VAL A 419 -0.99 14.61 -2.32
C VAL A 419 -2.40 14.70 -2.85
N PRO A 420 -3.39 15.18 -2.07
CA PRO A 420 -4.66 15.57 -2.66
C PRO A 420 -4.33 16.56 -3.76
N THR A 421 -4.89 16.35 -4.96
CA THR A 421 -4.85 17.33 -6.05
C THR A 421 -5.35 18.68 -5.53
N HIS A 422 -4.42 19.53 -5.13
CA HIS A 422 -4.66 20.94 -4.88
C HIS A 422 -4.46 21.63 -6.23
N HIS A 423 -5.56 22.06 -6.83
CA HIS A 423 -5.50 23.14 -7.81
C HIS A 423 -5.05 24.39 -7.05
N PHE A 424 -3.89 24.92 -7.42
CA PHE A 424 -3.57 26.31 -7.16
C PHE A 424 -4.36 27.13 -8.19
N LEU A 425 -5.32 27.92 -7.70
CA LEU A 425 -5.67 29.17 -8.37
C LEU A 425 -4.86 30.24 -7.65
N GLY A 426 -3.90 30.83 -8.36
CA GLY A 426 -3.09 31.94 -7.92
C GLY A 426 -2.55 32.62 -9.17
N ASP A 427 -3.28 33.67 -9.57
CA ASP A 427 -2.92 34.80 -10.43
C ASP A 427 -2.13 34.51 -11.72
N ILE A 428 -2.86 34.37 -12.84
CA ILE A 428 -3.01 35.34 -13.95
C ILE A 428 -4.22 34.90 -14.78
#